data_AF-A0A7D3Y2B6-F1
#
_entry.id   AF-A0A7D3Y2B6-F1
#
_cell.length_a   1.000
_cell.length_b   1.000
_cell.length_c   1.000
_cell.angle_alpha   90.00
_cell.angle_beta   90.00
_cell.angle_gamma   90.00
#
_symmetry.space_group_name_H-M   'P 1'
#
loop_
_entity.id
_entity.type
_entity.pdbx_description
1 polymer ?
#
loop_
_entity_poly.entity_id
_entity_poly.type
_entity_poly.pdbx_seq_one_letter_code
_entity_poly.pdbx_strand_id
1 'polypeptide(L)'
;MTDSSWTIHTKSNGSVTLPGAIGDSMPTFGAGRDVTLLLFAADSDDTAYQTLREYARYTNESTSNTGIDIHGKPWFYESIHPTADYESALVRLEPGADIGDLRGWWCVITDASIQTNAVGTAPRVSVTLYVLAEAAEYTDRQLVTDEFEAGL
;
A
#
# COMPACT_ATOMS: atom_id res chain seq x y z
N MET A 1 2.94 14.74 -20.17
CA MET A 1 2.44 14.89 -18.79
C MET A 1 3.02 13.69 -18.08
N THR A 2 3.88 13.91 -17.09
CA THR A 2 4.63 12.85 -16.41
C THR A 2 3.68 12.07 -15.50
N ASP A 3 3.44 10.80 -15.79
CA ASP A 3 2.61 9.91 -15.00
C ASP A 3 3.38 9.39 -13.78
N SER A 4 3.35 10.19 -12.71
CA SER A 4 3.86 9.82 -11.39
C SER A 4 2.77 9.24 -10.48
N SER A 5 1.74 8.61 -11.05
CA SER A 5 0.66 8.00 -10.28
C SER A 5 1.04 6.63 -9.73
N TRP A 6 0.42 6.25 -8.62
CA TRP A 6 0.51 4.92 -8.05
C TRP A 6 -0.88 4.31 -8.05
N THR A 7 -0.98 3.09 -8.55
CA THR A 7 -2.20 2.29 -8.50
C THR A 7 -2.08 1.25 -7.41
N ILE A 8 -3.00 1.29 -6.44
CA ILE A 8 -3.11 0.33 -5.35
C ILE A 8 -4.33 -0.55 -5.61
N HIS A 9 -4.09 -1.83 -5.90
CA HIS A 9 -5.13 -2.83 -6.10
C HIS A 9 -5.47 -3.50 -4.77
N THR A 10 -6.65 -3.18 -4.26
CA THR A 10 -7.24 -3.71 -3.03
C THR A 10 -8.17 -4.88 -3.33
N LYS A 11 -8.52 -5.70 -2.31
CA LYS A 11 -9.46 -6.81 -2.49
C LYS A 11 -10.89 -6.30 -2.68
N SER A 12 -11.25 -5.34 -1.84
CA SER A 12 -12.63 -4.95 -1.57
C SER A 12 -13.04 -3.69 -2.32
N ASN A 13 -12.10 -2.78 -2.55
CA ASN A 13 -12.38 -1.43 -3.06
C ASN A 13 -11.90 -1.25 -4.50
N GLY A 14 -11.47 -2.34 -5.17
CA GLY A 14 -10.91 -2.30 -6.52
C GLY A 14 -9.53 -1.63 -6.55
N SER A 15 -9.29 -0.79 -7.56
CA SER A 15 -8.00 -0.14 -7.80
C SER A 15 -8.10 1.36 -7.50
N VAL A 16 -7.24 1.85 -6.62
CA VAL A 16 -7.14 3.28 -6.28
C VAL A 16 -5.90 3.85 -6.98
N THR A 17 -6.10 4.80 -7.89
CA THR A 17 -5.00 5.46 -8.61
C THR A 17 -4.84 6.89 -8.13
N LEU A 18 -3.69 7.22 -7.56
CA LEU A 18 -3.44 8.55 -7.03
C LEU A 18 -2.08 9.08 -7.50
N PRO A 19 -1.98 10.37 -7.85
CA PRO A 19 -0.68 10.98 -8.06
C PRO A 19 0.12 10.89 -6.76
N GLY A 20 1.34 10.38 -6.83
CA GLY A 20 2.23 10.30 -5.68
C GLY A 20 3.51 11.07 -5.91
N ALA A 21 4.07 11.60 -4.83
CA ALA A 21 5.46 11.99 -4.79
C ALA A 21 6.21 10.86 -4.13
N ILE A 22 7.26 10.44 -4.80
CA ILE A 22 8.38 9.91 -4.08
C ILE A 22 9.09 11.11 -3.44
N GLY A 23 9.62 10.99 -2.21
CA GLY A 23 10.46 12.04 -1.62
C GLY A 23 11.68 12.40 -2.51
N ASP A 24 12.58 13.25 -2.00
CA ASP A 24 13.75 13.74 -2.76
C ASP A 24 14.66 12.64 -3.35
N SER A 25 14.48 11.37 -2.95
CA SER A 25 15.14 10.18 -3.49
C SER A 25 14.13 9.08 -3.85
N MET A 26 14.29 8.46 -5.02
CA MET A 26 13.50 7.31 -5.50
C MET A 26 13.41 6.19 -4.42
N PRO A 27 12.26 5.54 -4.15
CA PRO A 27 12.17 4.59 -3.05
C PRO A 27 12.88 3.31 -3.48
N THR A 28 13.66 2.72 -2.58
CA THR A 28 14.27 1.42 -2.87
C THR A 28 13.31 0.31 -2.44
N PHE A 29 12.65 -0.31 -3.41
CA PHE A 29 11.84 -1.49 -3.16
C PHE A 29 12.71 -2.73 -3.00
N GLY A 30 12.31 -3.61 -2.09
CA GLY A 30 12.93 -4.92 -1.90
C GLY A 30 12.14 -5.72 -0.90
N ALA A 31 12.00 -7.02 -1.14
CA ALA A 31 11.32 -7.94 -0.25
C ALA A 31 11.82 -7.80 1.20
N GLY A 32 10.89 -7.73 2.15
CA GLY A 32 11.13 -7.56 3.56
C GLY A 32 11.43 -6.14 4.03
N ARG A 33 11.19 -5.11 3.21
CA ARG A 33 11.43 -3.70 3.54
C ARG A 33 10.14 -2.90 3.61
N ASP A 34 10.13 -1.89 4.48
CA ASP A 34 9.10 -0.86 4.49
C ASP A 34 9.40 0.24 3.46
N VAL A 35 8.36 0.63 2.73
CA VAL A 35 8.38 1.74 1.78
C VAL A 35 7.22 2.68 2.11
N THR A 36 7.52 3.97 2.28
CA THR A 36 6.50 4.99 2.50
C THR A 36 6.23 5.75 1.21
N LEU A 37 4.96 5.81 0.81
CA LEU A 37 4.48 6.57 -0.34
C LEU A 37 3.68 7.78 0.14
N LEU A 38 3.97 8.96 -0.43
CA LEU A 38 3.15 10.15 -0.23
C LEU A 38 2.20 10.30 -1.42
N LEU A 39 0.91 10.08 -1.17
CA LEU A 39 -0.15 10.16 -2.17
C LEU A 39 -0.91 11.47 -2.02
N PHE A 40 -1.23 12.10 -3.16
CA PHE A 40 -2.01 13.31 -3.23
C PHE A 40 -3.41 12.96 -3.73
N ALA A 41 -4.40 13.09 -2.86
CA ALA A 41 -5.78 13.08 -3.31
C ALA A 41 -6.07 14.45 -3.93
N ALA A 42 -6.28 14.48 -5.26
CA ALA A 42 -6.79 15.67 -5.90
C ALA A 42 -8.19 15.98 -5.33
N ASP A 43 -8.56 17.27 -5.24
CA ASP A 43 -9.88 17.72 -4.75
C ASP A 43 -11.08 17.05 -5.48
N SER A 44 -10.87 16.40 -6.62
CA SER A 44 -11.88 15.69 -7.39
C SER A 44 -12.06 14.20 -7.07
N ASP A 45 -11.20 13.59 -6.26
CA ASP A 45 -11.21 12.14 -5.99
C ASP A 45 -11.44 11.81 -4.50
N ASP A 46 -12.60 12.25 -4.00
CA ASP A 46 -13.03 11.99 -2.62
C ASP A 46 -13.12 10.50 -2.31
N THR A 47 -13.47 9.65 -3.28
CA THR A 47 -13.58 8.20 -3.09
C THR A 47 -12.22 7.54 -2.82
N ALA A 48 -11.19 7.89 -3.59
CA ALA A 48 -9.82 7.41 -3.34
C ALA A 48 -9.32 7.87 -1.96
N TYR A 49 -9.61 9.12 -1.59
CA TYR A 49 -9.27 9.66 -0.29
C TYR A 49 -9.98 8.94 0.87
N GLN A 50 -11.30 8.75 0.81
CA GLN A 50 -12.04 8.02 1.86
C GLN A 50 -11.54 6.58 1.99
N THR A 51 -11.22 5.91 0.86
CA THR A 51 -10.65 4.56 0.90
C THR A 51 -9.33 4.53 1.67
N LEU A 52 -8.38 5.39 1.32
CA LEU A 52 -7.10 5.47 2.03
C LEU A 52 -7.25 5.91 3.48
N ARG A 53 -8.23 6.76 3.77
CA ARG A 53 -8.56 7.17 5.13
C ARG A 53 -9.03 6.00 5.98
N GLU A 54 -9.80 5.09 5.41
CA GLU A 54 -10.25 3.90 6.14
C GLU A 54 -9.09 2.93 6.42
N TYR A 55 -8.16 2.77 5.46
CA TYR A 55 -6.90 2.08 5.71
C TYR A 55 -6.12 2.73 6.86
N ALA A 56 -5.94 4.06 6.83
CA ALA A 56 -5.30 4.80 7.92
C ALA A 56 -5.98 4.61 9.27
N ARG A 57 -7.32 4.53 9.29
CA ARG A 57 -8.06 4.30 10.53
C ARG A 57 -7.72 2.94 11.16
N TYR A 58 -7.68 1.87 10.37
CA TYR A 58 -7.54 0.50 10.89
C TYR A 58 -6.10 -0.01 10.96
N THR A 59 -5.17 0.52 10.15
CA THR A 59 -3.74 0.16 10.28
C THR A 59 -3.16 0.70 11.58
N ASN A 60 -3.64 1.86 12.05
CA ASN A 60 -3.30 2.44 13.35
C ASN A 60 -3.78 1.61 14.56
N GLU A 61 -4.70 0.66 14.36
CA GLU A 61 -5.16 -0.27 15.40
C GLU A 61 -4.35 -1.59 15.43
N SER A 62 -3.21 -1.65 14.72
CA SER A 62 -2.33 -2.83 14.64
C SER A 62 -3.00 -4.06 14.06
N THR A 63 -3.73 -3.89 12.95
CA THR A 63 -4.43 -4.98 12.25
C THR A 63 -3.50 -5.87 11.43
N SER A 64 -2.26 -5.47 11.17
CA SER A 64 -1.28 -6.27 10.43
C SER A 64 0.04 -6.39 11.20
N ASN A 65 0.63 -7.58 11.16
CA ASN A 65 1.96 -7.85 11.68
C ASN A 65 2.84 -8.39 10.54
N THR A 66 4.08 -7.97 10.48
CA THR A 66 5.00 -8.32 9.39
C THR A 66 6.38 -8.60 9.94
N GLY A 67 7.17 -9.36 9.19
CA GLY A 67 8.53 -9.66 9.58
C GLY A 67 9.26 -10.52 8.58
N ILE A 68 10.50 -10.84 8.91
CA ILE A 68 11.34 -11.76 8.15
C ILE A 68 11.55 -13.00 9.01
N ASP A 69 11.39 -14.17 8.41
CA ASP A 69 11.64 -15.44 9.08
C ASP A 69 13.15 -15.72 9.23
N ILE A 70 13.50 -16.84 9.87
CA ILE A 70 14.90 -17.24 10.06
C ILE A 70 15.63 -17.60 8.75
N HIS A 71 14.90 -17.77 7.64
CA HIS A 71 15.42 -18.07 6.31
C HIS A 71 15.54 -16.83 5.42
N GLY A 72 15.17 -15.64 5.91
CA GLY A 72 15.21 -14.40 5.14
C GLY A 72 13.96 -14.18 4.28
N LYS A 73 12.92 -14.99 4.43
CA LYS A 73 11.65 -14.86 3.71
C LYS A 73 10.73 -13.90 4.47
N PRO A 74 10.13 -12.89 3.79
CA PRO A 74 9.14 -12.03 4.42
C PRO A 74 7.90 -12.85 4.78
N TRP A 75 7.16 -12.42 5.79
CA TRP A 75 5.86 -12.97 6.15
C TRP A 75 4.96 -11.84 6.64
N PHE A 76 3.66 -12.07 6.57
CA PHE A 76 2.67 -11.19 7.17
C PHE A 76 1.57 -11.98 7.88
N TYR A 77 0.88 -11.32 8.79
CA TYR A 77 -0.33 -11.79 9.43
C TYR A 77 -1.29 -10.62 9.50
N GLU A 78 -2.57 -10.85 9.18
CA GLU A 78 -3.60 -9.85 9.30
C GLU A 78 -4.75 -10.31 10.20
N SER A 79 -5.20 -9.42 11.07
CA SER A 79 -6.36 -9.58 11.95
C SER A 79 -7.26 -8.37 11.76
N ILE A 80 -8.04 -8.41 10.69
CA ILE A 80 -8.90 -7.30 10.29
C ILE A 80 -10.20 -7.36 11.09
N HIS A 81 -10.61 -6.20 11.64
CA HIS A 81 -11.84 -6.12 12.40
C HIS A 81 -13.06 -6.39 11.49
N PRO A 82 -14.08 -7.14 11.92
CA PRO A 82 -15.25 -7.46 11.09
C PRO A 82 -16.07 -6.27 10.59
N THR A 83 -15.84 -5.08 11.14
CA THR A 83 -16.50 -3.84 10.72
C THR A 83 -15.65 -2.99 9.78
N ALA A 84 -14.46 -3.46 9.40
CA ALA A 84 -13.62 -2.75 8.44
C ALA A 84 -14.25 -2.81 7.05
N ASP A 85 -14.13 -1.72 6.29
CA ASP A 85 -14.64 -1.65 4.91
C ASP A 85 -13.71 -2.36 3.90
N TYR A 86 -12.63 -2.99 4.36
CA TYR A 86 -11.75 -3.82 3.55
C TYR A 86 -11.58 -5.22 4.15
N GLU A 87 -11.33 -6.20 3.28
CA GLU A 87 -11.16 -7.61 3.65
C GLU A 87 -9.71 -8.02 3.84
N SER A 88 -8.76 -7.25 3.31
CA SER A 88 -7.33 -7.55 3.36
C SER A 88 -6.48 -6.29 3.26
N ALA A 89 -5.42 -6.21 4.07
CA ALA A 89 -4.38 -5.19 4.01
C ALA A 89 -3.32 -5.53 2.95
N LEU A 90 -3.33 -6.75 2.41
CA LEU A 90 -2.54 -7.13 1.25
C LEU A 90 -3.03 -6.37 0.00
N VAL A 91 -2.10 -5.71 -0.67
CA VAL A 91 -2.35 -4.93 -1.87
C VAL A 91 -1.31 -5.22 -2.93
N ARG A 92 -1.69 -5.07 -4.20
CA ARG A 92 -0.75 -5.00 -5.30
C ARG A 92 -0.53 -3.54 -5.65
N LEU A 93 0.72 -3.12 -5.59
CA LEU A 93 1.16 -1.78 -5.93
C LEU A 93 1.69 -1.78 -7.36
N GLU A 94 1.23 -0.85 -8.18
CA GLU A 94 1.72 -0.63 -9.54
C GLU A 94 2.15 0.82 -9.73
N PRO A 95 3.40 1.07 -10.14
CA PRO A 95 3.83 2.40 -10.52
C PRO A 95 3.23 2.82 -11.87
N GLY A 96 2.97 4.12 -12.02
CA GLY A 96 2.61 4.75 -13.28
C GLY A 96 3.77 4.74 -14.28
N ALA A 97 3.46 5.02 -15.55
CA ALA A 97 4.37 4.77 -16.67
C ALA A 97 5.68 5.56 -16.61
N ASP A 98 5.71 6.69 -15.90
CA ASP A 98 6.88 7.58 -15.82
C ASP A 98 7.61 7.51 -14.47
N ILE A 99 7.26 6.56 -13.58
CA ILE A 99 8.02 6.28 -12.33
C ILE A 99 9.23 5.36 -12.61
N GLY A 100 9.94 5.61 -13.71
CA GLY A 100 11.14 4.88 -14.12
C GLY A 100 10.94 3.37 -14.33
N ASP A 101 12.00 2.59 -14.11
CA ASP A 101 12.02 1.12 -14.29
C ASP A 101 11.43 0.35 -13.09
N LEU A 102 10.65 1.03 -12.22
CA LEU A 102 10.04 0.36 -11.08
C LEU A 102 8.99 -0.64 -11.55
N ARG A 103 9.05 -1.83 -10.98
CA ARG A 103 8.09 -2.91 -11.21
C ARG A 103 6.93 -2.80 -10.22
N GLY A 104 5.86 -3.54 -10.50
CA GLY A 104 4.80 -3.74 -9.51
C GLY A 104 5.28 -4.63 -8.36
N TRP A 105 4.68 -4.46 -7.18
CA TRP A 105 5.03 -5.19 -5.96
C TRP A 105 3.79 -5.66 -5.22
N TRP A 106 3.89 -6.82 -4.58
CA TRP A 106 2.96 -7.26 -3.56
C TRP A 106 3.40 -6.71 -2.21
N CYS A 107 2.51 -5.99 -1.54
CA CYS A 107 2.81 -5.30 -0.29
C CYS A 107 1.66 -5.42 0.71
N VAL A 108 1.97 -5.29 1.99
CA VAL A 108 0.97 -5.16 3.06
C VAL A 108 0.98 -3.72 3.56
N ILE A 109 -0.18 -3.10 3.67
CA ILE A 109 -0.29 -1.79 4.32
C ILE A 109 -0.09 -2.00 5.83
N THR A 110 1.01 -1.46 6.36
CA THR A 110 1.38 -1.57 7.78
C THR A 110 1.04 -0.30 8.55
N ASP A 111 1.06 0.85 7.88
CA ASP A 111 0.67 2.12 8.48
C ASP A 111 0.11 3.06 7.41
N ALA A 112 -0.78 3.96 7.82
CA ALA A 112 -1.23 5.05 6.98
C ALA A 112 -1.63 6.25 7.85
N SER A 113 -1.25 7.43 7.37
CA SER A 113 -1.41 8.70 8.08
C SER A 113 -1.95 9.78 7.14
N ILE A 114 -2.92 10.54 7.62
CA ILE A 114 -3.55 11.62 6.87
C ILE A 114 -2.92 12.94 7.29
N GLN A 115 -2.37 13.66 6.32
CA GLN A 115 -1.82 15.00 6.50
C GLN A 115 -2.78 16.02 5.88
N THR A 116 -3.71 16.55 6.68
CA THR A 116 -4.49 17.73 6.31
C THR A 116 -3.68 18.98 6.66
N ASN A 117 -2.94 19.53 5.71
CA ASN A 117 -2.33 20.85 5.88
C ASN A 117 -3.32 21.97 5.55
N ALA A 118 -3.00 23.17 6.04
CA ALA A 118 -3.86 24.35 6.09
C ALA A 118 -4.64 24.67 4.79
N VAL A 119 -5.73 25.41 4.99
CA VAL A 119 -6.69 25.91 3.98
C VAL A 119 -6.02 26.19 2.62
N GLY A 120 -6.45 25.47 1.58
CA GLY A 120 -6.02 25.69 0.19
C GLY A 120 -4.95 24.73 -0.34
N THR A 121 -4.60 23.66 0.39
CA THR A 121 -3.74 22.58 -0.12
C THR A 121 -4.52 21.26 -0.24
N ALA A 122 -4.24 20.51 -1.31
CA ALA A 122 -4.86 19.21 -1.57
C ALA A 122 -4.53 18.22 -0.44
N PRO A 123 -5.48 17.37 -0.01
CA PRO A 123 -5.27 16.38 1.04
C PRO A 123 -4.16 15.40 0.68
N ARG A 124 -3.31 15.09 1.66
CA ARG A 124 -2.18 14.17 1.51
C ARG A 124 -2.36 12.96 2.40
N VAL A 125 -2.04 11.79 1.88
CA VAL A 125 -2.01 10.55 2.65
C VAL A 125 -0.63 9.92 2.51
N SER A 126 0.00 9.65 3.64
CA SER A 126 1.23 8.86 3.71
C SER A 126 0.84 7.42 3.98
N VAL A 127 1.27 6.49 3.13
CA VAL A 127 1.00 5.05 3.30
C VAL A 127 2.34 4.32 3.40
N THR A 128 2.53 3.57 4.47
CA THR A 128 3.68 2.69 4.67
C THR A 128 3.29 1.27 4.28
N LEU A 129 4.13 0.68 3.43
CA LEU A 129 3.93 -0.60 2.80
C LEU A 129 5.09 -1.51 3.14
N TYR A 130 4.81 -2.70 3.68
CA TYR A 130 5.79 -3.77 3.81
C TYR A 130 5.83 -4.60 2.53
N VAL A 131 6.97 -4.63 1.86
CA VAL A 131 7.12 -5.30 0.57
C VAL A 131 7.33 -6.81 0.76
N LEU A 132 6.50 -7.63 0.11
CA LEU A 132 6.59 -9.09 0.15
C LEU A 132 7.39 -9.63 -1.03
N ALA A 133 6.98 -9.32 -2.27
CA ALA A 133 7.57 -9.88 -3.48
C ALA A 133 7.27 -9.00 -4.71
N GLU A 134 7.99 -9.22 -5.80
CA GLU A 134 7.64 -8.57 -7.08
C GLU A 134 6.29 -9.10 -7.60
N ALA A 135 5.48 -8.22 -8.18
CA ALA A 135 4.16 -8.59 -8.70
C ALA A 135 4.22 -9.63 -9.82
N ALA A 136 5.34 -9.72 -10.54
CA ALA A 136 5.53 -10.69 -11.61
C ALA A 136 5.76 -12.13 -11.11
N GLU A 137 6.17 -12.31 -9.84
CA GLU A 137 6.43 -13.62 -9.25
C GLU A 137 5.14 -14.37 -8.90
N TYR A 138 4.06 -13.64 -8.62
CA TYR A 138 2.78 -14.19 -8.20
C TYR A 138 1.64 -13.60 -9.02
N THR A 139 0.97 -14.44 -9.80
CA THR A 139 -0.09 -14.03 -10.73
C THR A 139 -1.35 -13.53 -10.04
N ASP A 140 -1.62 -14.01 -8.83
CA ASP A 140 -2.80 -13.66 -8.08
C ASP A 140 -2.52 -13.53 -6.58
N ARG A 141 -3.48 -12.92 -5.90
CA ARG A 141 -3.44 -12.65 -4.46
C ARG A 141 -3.42 -13.94 -3.64
N GLN A 142 -4.14 -14.98 -4.07
CA GLN A 142 -4.26 -16.22 -3.29
C GLN A 142 -2.89 -16.89 -3.15
N LEU A 143 -2.09 -16.91 -4.21
CA LEU A 143 -0.73 -17.44 -4.15
C LEU A 143 0.17 -16.67 -3.17
N VAL A 144 0.01 -15.35 -3.08
CA VAL A 144 0.77 -14.52 -2.13
C VAL A 144 0.31 -14.81 -0.71
N THR A 145 -0.99 -14.93 -0.49
CA THR A 145 -1.56 -15.32 0.80
C THR A 145 -1.05 -16.69 1.23
N ASP A 146 -1.16 -17.71 0.38
CA ASP A 146 -0.73 -19.07 0.68
C ASP A 146 0.78 -19.16 0.98
N GLU A 147 1.59 -18.32 0.33
CA GLU A 147 3.04 -18.33 0.47
C GLU A 147 3.56 -17.53 1.66
N PHE A 148 2.95 -16.39 1.98
CA PHE A 148 3.49 -15.40 2.92
C PHE A 148 2.63 -15.16 4.17
N GLU A 149 1.35 -15.57 4.18
CA GLU A 149 0.50 -15.40 5.35
C GLU A 149 0.85 -16.43 6.43
N ALA A 150 1.21 -15.94 7.62
CA ALA A 150 1.44 -16.78 8.79
C ALA A 150 0.09 -17.06 9.48
N GLY A 151 -0.42 -18.29 9.40
CA GLY A 151 -1.62 -18.72 10.13
C GLY A 151 -1.35 -18.89 11.63
N LEU A 152 -1.39 -17.79 12.39
CA LEU A 152 -1.24 -17.77 13.85
C LEU A 152 -2.49 -18.25 14.58
#